data_AF-A0A443J7M4-F1
#
_entry.id   AF-A0A443J7M4-F1
#
_cell.length_a   1.000
_cell.length_b   1.000
_cell.length_c   1.000
_cell.angle_alpha   90.00
_cell.angle_beta   90.00
_cell.angle_gamma   90.00
#
_symmetry.space_group_name_H-M   'P 1'
#
loop_
_entity.id
_entity.type
_entity.pdbx_description
1 polymer ?
#
loop_
_entity_poly.entity_id
_entity_poly.type
_entity_poly.pdbx_seq_one_letter_code
_entity_poly.pdbx_strand_id
1 'polypeptide(L)'
;MAERTIWGISVETSPLGRVSWPNEIKRIAVERVLEMGERIAMVAMELDAHENLVRKWCIAARRSRGETVAQQPRFAPVMIASDQPLASTVMICKLTIENATLEFPSNIAEDDLARLVRGLRGA
;
A
#
# COMPACT_ATOMS: atom_id res chain seq x y z
N MET A 1 19.69 -4.27 -35.59
CA MET A 1 19.46 -3.08 -34.76
C MET A 1 18.54 -2.18 -35.56
N ALA A 2 17.46 -1.71 -34.96
CA ALA A 2 16.54 -0.79 -35.65
C ALA A 2 16.84 0.62 -35.14
N GLU A 3 17.10 1.55 -36.05
CA GLU A 3 17.34 2.94 -35.77
C GLU A 3 16.09 3.74 -36.14
N ARG A 4 15.56 4.54 -35.22
CA ARG A 4 14.45 5.45 -35.49
C ARG A 4 14.80 6.85 -35.05
N THR A 5 14.35 7.84 -35.81
CA THR A 5 14.55 9.24 -35.47
C THR A 5 13.30 9.78 -34.77
N ILE A 6 13.46 10.31 -33.56
CA ILE A 6 12.38 10.96 -32.81
C ILE A 6 12.82 12.37 -32.45
N TRP A 7 12.00 13.38 -32.79
CA TRP A 7 12.33 14.79 -32.62
C TRP A 7 13.72 15.18 -33.18
N GLY A 8 14.13 14.55 -34.29
CA GLY A 8 15.44 14.78 -34.92
C GLY A 8 16.63 14.05 -34.27
N ILE A 9 16.39 13.21 -33.26
CA ILE A 9 17.43 12.47 -32.53
C ILE A 9 17.34 10.98 -32.85
N SER A 10 18.47 10.37 -33.15
CA SER A 10 18.56 8.93 -33.39
C SER A 10 18.38 8.12 -32.10
N VAL A 11 17.51 7.12 -32.16
CA VAL A 11 17.19 6.19 -31.08
C VAL A 11 17.44 4.77 -31.57
N GLU A 12 18.39 4.12 -30.94
CA GLU A 12 18.75 2.74 -31.23
C GLU A 12 17.87 1.77 -30.44
N THR A 13 17.37 0.76 -31.16
CA THR A 13 16.67 -0.38 -30.56
C THR A 13 17.56 -1.61 -30.68
N SER A 14 17.92 -2.16 -29.52
CA SER A 14 18.66 -3.41 -29.39
C SER A 14 17.90 -4.56 -30.07
N PRO A 15 18.60 -5.60 -30.58
CA PRO A 15 17.95 -6.81 -31.10
C PRO A 15 17.02 -7.52 -30.09
N LEU A 16 17.18 -7.25 -28.77
CA LEU A 16 16.30 -7.74 -27.71
C LEU A 16 15.05 -6.85 -27.48
N GLY A 17 14.79 -5.87 -28.35
CA GLY A 17 13.66 -4.94 -28.24
C GLY A 17 13.84 -3.84 -27.19
N ARG A 18 15.01 -3.74 -26.55
CA ARG A 18 15.30 -2.67 -25.59
C ARG A 18 15.70 -1.39 -26.33
N VAL A 19 14.99 -0.30 -26.04
CA VAL A 19 15.28 1.03 -26.59
C VAL A 19 16.33 1.73 -25.74
N SER A 20 17.42 2.17 -26.36
CA SER A 20 18.42 3.03 -25.71
C SER A 20 17.98 4.48 -25.87
N TRP A 21 17.62 5.11 -24.75
CA TRP A 21 17.11 6.49 -24.75
C TRP A 21 18.27 7.51 -24.57
N PRO A 22 18.57 8.32 -25.60
CA PRO A 22 19.58 9.36 -25.50
C PRO A 22 19.23 10.40 -24.43
N ASN A 23 20.24 11.00 -23.81
CA ASN A 23 20.02 12.00 -22.77
C ASN A 23 19.31 13.24 -23.31
N GLU A 24 19.51 13.58 -24.58
CA GLU A 24 18.84 14.72 -25.23
C GLU A 24 17.31 14.51 -25.31
N ILE A 25 16.85 13.31 -25.66
CA ILE A 25 15.41 13.00 -25.63
C ILE A 25 14.85 13.12 -24.21
N LYS A 26 15.58 12.61 -23.21
CA LYS A 26 15.14 12.72 -21.81
C LYS A 26 15.01 14.18 -21.39
N ARG A 27 15.94 15.04 -21.83
CA ARG A 27 15.94 16.49 -21.54
C ARG A 27 14.71 17.16 -22.15
N ILE A 28 14.47 16.96 -23.44
CA ILE A 28 13.31 17.54 -24.15
C ILE A 28 11.99 17.04 -23.54
N ALA A 29 11.89 15.75 -23.23
CA ALA A 29 10.69 15.18 -22.60
C ALA A 29 10.41 15.80 -21.22
N VAL A 30 11.45 16.01 -20.41
CA VAL A 30 11.33 16.65 -19.10
C VAL A 30 10.94 18.12 -19.24
N GLU A 31 11.56 18.86 -20.17
CA GLU A 31 11.26 20.27 -20.45
C GLU A 31 9.81 20.46 -20.87
N ARG A 32 9.32 19.67 -21.82
CA ARG A 32 7.90 19.71 -22.23
C ARG A 32 6.94 19.45 -21.08
N VAL A 33 7.22 18.46 -20.22
CA VAL A 33 6.31 18.12 -19.11
C VAL A 33 6.38 19.13 -17.97
N LEU A 34 7.58 19.54 -17.55
CA LEU A 34 7.76 20.36 -16.35
C LEU A 34 7.66 21.86 -16.63
N GLU A 35 8.13 22.32 -17.80
CA GLU A 35 8.24 23.74 -18.13
C GLU A 35 7.09 24.19 -19.03
N MET A 36 6.72 23.36 -20.02
CA MET A 36 5.58 23.66 -20.91
C MET A 36 4.24 23.11 -20.38
N GLY A 37 4.27 22.27 -19.34
CA GLY A 37 3.07 21.72 -18.71
C GLY A 37 2.34 20.66 -19.55
N GLU A 38 3.02 20.03 -20.52
CA GLU A 38 2.44 18.98 -21.34
C GLU A 38 2.10 17.72 -20.52
N ARG A 39 1.05 17.01 -20.95
CA ARG A 39 0.65 15.75 -20.32
C ARG A 39 1.68 14.66 -20.65
N ILE A 40 2.13 13.95 -19.61
CA ILE A 40 3.04 12.79 -19.73
C ILE A 40 2.56 11.78 -20.77
N ALA A 41 1.25 11.53 -20.85
CA ALA A 41 0.65 10.62 -21.82
C ALA A 41 0.92 11.01 -23.28
N MET A 42 0.85 12.31 -23.60
CA MET A 42 1.10 12.81 -24.96
C MET A 42 2.57 12.63 -25.34
N VAL A 43 3.46 13.04 -24.45
CA VAL A 43 4.92 12.90 -24.64
C VAL A 43 5.32 11.42 -24.77
N ALA A 44 4.72 10.54 -23.97
CA ALA A 44 4.97 9.10 -24.05
C ALA A 44 4.47 8.48 -25.36
N MET A 45 3.31 8.93 -25.85
CA MET A 45 2.74 8.50 -27.13
C MET A 45 3.62 8.92 -28.32
N GLU A 46 4.10 10.17 -28.34
CA GLU A 46 5.02 10.64 -29.39
C GLU A 46 6.34 9.87 -29.42
N LEU A 47 6.84 9.49 -28.24
CA LEU A 47 8.05 8.70 -28.10
C LEU A 47 7.83 7.22 -28.42
N ASP A 48 6.59 6.75 -28.54
CA ASP A 48 6.25 5.32 -28.53
C ASP A 48 6.94 4.62 -27.35
N ALA A 49 6.71 5.18 -26.16
CA ALA A 49 7.27 4.75 -24.89
C ALA A 49 6.17 4.63 -23.83
N HIS A 50 6.41 3.83 -22.80
CA HIS A 50 5.46 3.71 -21.70
C HIS A 50 5.49 4.96 -20.79
N GLU A 51 4.34 5.48 -20.37
CA GLU A 51 4.23 6.70 -19.54
C GLU A 51 5.10 6.69 -18.28
N ASN A 52 5.14 5.56 -17.56
CA ASN A 52 6.03 5.34 -16.41
C ASN A 52 7.50 5.70 -16.68
N LEU A 53 8.00 5.53 -17.90
CA LEU A 53 9.37 5.89 -18.25
C LEU A 53 9.58 7.41 -18.22
N VAL A 54 8.69 8.15 -18.87
CA VAL A 54 8.70 9.62 -18.89
C VAL A 54 8.52 10.18 -17.48
N ARG A 55 7.63 9.58 -16.67
CA ARG A 55 7.45 9.94 -15.26
C ARG A 55 8.73 9.77 -14.45
N LYS A 56 9.48 8.68 -14.66
CA LYS A 56 10.78 8.47 -13.99
C LYS A 56 11.80 9.54 -14.35
N TRP A 57 11.86 9.98 -15.61
CA TRP A 57 12.75 11.07 -16.02
C TRP A 57 12.37 12.39 -15.35
N CYS A 58 11.08 12.72 -15.30
CA CYS A 58 10.60 13.92 -14.60
C CYS A 58 10.96 13.89 -13.11
N ILE A 59 10.76 12.75 -12.43
CA ILE A 59 11.13 12.58 -11.02
C ILE A 59 12.65 12.74 -10.82
N ALA A 60 13.47 12.15 -11.70
CA ALA A 60 14.92 12.29 -11.64
C ALA A 60 15.37 13.74 -11.83
N ALA A 61 14.75 14.47 -12.77
CA ALA A 61 15.02 15.88 -13.01
C ALA A 61 14.65 16.75 -11.80
N ARG A 62 13.47 16.56 -11.22
CA ARG A 62 13.05 17.27 -9.99
C ARG A 62 14.02 17.02 -8.84
N ARG A 63 14.45 15.76 -8.63
CA ARG A 63 15.46 15.42 -7.61
C ARG A 63 16.79 16.12 -7.86
N SER A 64 17.24 16.20 -9.12
CA SER A 64 18.48 16.92 -9.46
C SER A 64 18.41 18.43 -9.20
N ARG A 65 17.19 19.01 -9.24
CA ARG A 65 16.94 20.41 -8.88
C ARG A 65 16.81 20.64 -7.37
N GLY A 66 16.91 19.59 -6.55
CA GLY A 66 16.72 19.67 -5.11
C GLY A 66 15.26 19.71 -4.67
N GLU A 67 14.30 19.52 -5.58
CA GLU A 67 12.90 19.41 -5.21
C GLU A 67 12.66 18.10 -4.45
N THR A 68 12.14 18.20 -3.24
CA THR A 68 11.61 17.05 -2.50
C THR A 68 10.39 16.52 -3.24
N VAL A 69 10.63 15.58 -4.15
CA VAL A 69 9.57 14.74 -4.70
C VAL A 69 9.11 13.85 -3.55
N ALA A 70 8.05 14.27 -2.85
CA ALA A 70 7.37 13.46 -1.86
C ALA A 70 7.14 12.09 -2.48
N GLN A 71 7.84 11.08 -1.98
CA GLN A 71 7.62 9.71 -2.42
C GLN A 71 6.20 9.38 -1.98
N GLN A 72 5.26 9.40 -2.92
CA GLN A 72 3.95 8.82 -2.66
C GLN A 72 4.22 7.39 -2.23
N PRO A 73 3.86 7.00 -0.99
CA PRO A 73 4.20 5.69 -0.51
C PRO A 73 3.51 4.67 -1.42
N ARG A 74 4.31 3.82 -2.08
CA ARG A 74 3.83 2.79 -3.01
C ARG A 74 2.86 1.81 -2.33
N PHE A 75 2.90 1.77 -1.01
CA PHE A 75 2.03 1.00 -0.15
C PHE A 75 1.47 1.92 0.92
N ALA A 76 0.15 1.92 1.09
CA ALA A 76 -0.43 2.51 2.28
C ALA A 76 0.01 1.68 3.50
N PRO A 77 0.45 2.30 4.60
CA PRO A 77 0.60 1.57 5.85
C PRO A 77 -0.80 1.05 6.24
N VAL A 78 -0.98 -0.26 6.16
CA VAL A 78 -2.10 -0.90 6.83
C VAL A 78 -1.77 -0.81 8.31
N MET A 79 -2.40 0.16 8.98
CA MET A 79 -2.47 0.18 10.43
C MET A 79 -3.30 -1.05 10.83
N ILE A 80 -2.64 -2.20 10.96
CA ILE A 80 -3.20 -3.28 11.76
C ILE A 80 -3.23 -2.67 13.16
N ALA A 81 -4.43 -2.39 13.67
CA ALA A 81 -4.59 -2.06 15.07
C ALA A 81 -3.90 -3.18 15.84
N SER A 82 -2.74 -2.85 16.42
CA SER A 82 -1.99 -3.77 17.26
C SER A 82 -2.95 -4.27 18.33
N ASP A 83 -3.15 -5.57 18.35
CA ASP A 83 -3.75 -6.31 19.45
C ASP A 83 -5.15 -5.79 19.84
N GLN A 84 -6.15 -6.03 19.00
CA GLN A 84 -7.37 -6.51 19.63
C GLN A 84 -6.97 -7.84 20.27
N PRO A 85 -7.02 -8.00 21.62
CA PRO A 85 -6.87 -9.32 22.19
C PRO A 85 -7.86 -10.17 21.44
N LEU A 86 -7.36 -11.24 20.79
CA LEU A 86 -8.16 -12.32 20.22
C LEU A 86 -9.40 -12.40 21.07
N ALA A 87 -10.55 -12.02 20.52
CA ALA A 87 -11.79 -11.96 21.29
C ALA A 87 -11.87 -13.28 22.00
N SER A 88 -11.59 -13.26 23.32
CA SER A 88 -11.51 -14.48 24.10
C SER A 88 -12.86 -15.08 23.88
N THR A 89 -12.95 -16.21 23.18
CA THR A 89 -14.20 -16.93 23.06
C THR A 89 -14.52 -17.29 24.50
N VAL A 90 -15.29 -16.42 25.17
CA VAL A 90 -15.63 -16.58 26.57
C VAL A 90 -16.54 -17.79 26.56
N MET A 91 -15.95 -18.96 26.77
CA MET A 91 -16.72 -20.19 26.88
C MET A 91 -17.61 -19.99 28.10
N ILE A 92 -18.92 -20.00 27.88
CA ILE A 92 -19.89 -19.87 28.96
C ILE A 92 -20.06 -21.27 29.54
N CYS A 93 -19.76 -21.40 30.83
CA CYS A 93 -20.03 -22.61 31.59
C CYS A 93 -21.45 -22.54 32.12
N LYS A 94 -22.18 -23.64 32.00
CA LYS A 94 -23.55 -23.78 32.48
C LYS A 94 -23.60 -24.84 33.58
N LEU A 95 -24.02 -24.44 34.77
CA LEU A 95 -24.25 -25.33 35.90
C LEU A 95 -25.75 -25.40 36.17
N THR A 96 -26.30 -26.61 36.15
CA THR A 96 -27.72 -26.85 36.43
C THR A 96 -27.83 -27.63 37.72
N ILE A 97 -28.51 -27.07 38.72
CA ILE A 97 -28.80 -27.74 40.01
C ILE A 97 -30.31 -27.75 40.18
N GLU A 98 -30.91 -28.93 40.02
CA GLU A 98 -32.37 -29.18 40.12
C GLU A 98 -33.20 -28.17 39.30
N ASN A 99 -33.67 -27.08 39.91
CA ASN A 99 -34.51 -26.07 39.28
C ASN A 99 -33.79 -24.75 38.99
N ALA A 100 -32.50 -24.63 39.34
CA ALA A 100 -31.71 -23.43 39.17
C ALA A 100 -30.62 -23.64 38.12
N THR A 101 -30.50 -22.68 37.21
CA THR A 101 -29.52 -22.68 36.13
C THR A 101 -28.64 -21.46 36.25
N LEU A 102 -27.33 -21.67 36.35
CA LEU A 102 -26.35 -20.59 36.44
C LEU A 102 -25.42 -20.63 35.23
N GLU A 103 -25.36 -19.51 34.51
CA GLU A 103 -24.51 -19.32 33.35
C GLU A 103 -23.44 -18.29 33.71
N PHE A 104 -22.18 -18.68 33.59
CA PHE A 104 -21.05 -17.84 33.98
C PHE A 104 -19.89 -18.02 33.01
N PRO A 105 -19.05 -16.98 32.84
CA PRO A 105 -17.91 -17.08 31.96
C PRO A 105 -16.85 -18.02 32.57
N SER A 106 -16.23 -18.85 31.74
CA SER A 106 -15.20 -19.84 32.14
C SER A 106 -13.96 -19.24 32.81
N ASN A 107 -13.78 -17.91 32.74
CA ASN A 107 -12.69 -17.17 33.37
C ASN A 107 -13.08 -16.52 34.71
N ILE A 108 -14.22 -16.89 35.30
CA ILE A 108 -14.64 -16.37 36.61
C ILE A 108 -13.62 -16.75 37.69
N ALA A 109 -13.31 -15.82 38.59
CA ALA A 109 -12.47 -16.09 39.75
C ALA A 109 -13.19 -17.04 40.72
N GLU A 110 -12.45 -17.95 41.35
CA GLU A 110 -12.99 -18.96 42.26
C GLU A 110 -13.80 -18.33 43.42
N ASP A 111 -13.31 -17.21 43.97
CA ASP A 111 -14.00 -16.49 45.04
C ASP A 111 -15.39 -15.97 44.63
N ASP A 112 -15.53 -15.52 43.39
CA ASP A 112 -16.79 -15.00 42.86
C ASP A 112 -17.75 -16.14 42.47
N LEU A 113 -17.22 -17.25 41.95
CA LEU A 113 -18.02 -18.46 41.73
C LEU A 113 -18.55 -19.03 43.06
N ALA A 114 -17.73 -19.06 44.10
CA ALA A 114 -18.13 -19.51 45.43
C ALA A 114 -19.23 -18.62 46.03
N ARG A 115 -19.19 -17.30 45.80
CA ARG A 115 -20.26 -16.38 46.19
C ARG A 115 -21.56 -16.66 45.45
N LEU A 116 -21.50 -16.89 44.14
CA LEU A 116 -22.66 -17.23 43.32
C LEU A 116 -23.33 -18.53 43.79
N VAL A 117 -22.54 -19.58 44.04
CA VAL A 117 -23.04 -20.87 44.55
C VAL A 117 -23.62 -20.74 45.96
N ARG A 118 -22.99 -19.95 46.84
CA ARG A 118 -23.55 -19.68 48.18
C ARG A 118 -24.88 -18.92 48.11
N GLY A 119 -25.01 -17.95 47.22
CA GLY A 119 -26.25 -17.24 46.98
C GLY A 119 -27.37 -18.16 46.51
N LEU A 120 -27.04 -19.12 45.64
CA LEU A 120 -27.98 -20.12 45.13
C LEU A 120 -28.47 -21.09 46.21
N ARG A 121 -27.65 -21.39 47.22
CA ARG A 121 -27.99 -22.30 48.32
C ARG A 121 -28.87 -21.64 49.40
N GLY A 122 -28.93 -20.31 49.42
CA GLY A 122 -29.71 -19.52 50.37
C GLY A 122 -31.09 -19.08 49.86
N ALA A 123 -31.44 -19.43 48.62
CA ALA A 123 -32.72 -19.16 47.98
C ALA A 123 -33.58 -20.43 47.92
#